data_AF-A0A179F7Q2-F1
#
_entry.id   AF-A0A179F7Q2-F1
#
_cell.length_a   1.000
_cell.length_b   1.000
_cell.length_c   1.000
_cell.angle_alpha   90.00
_cell.angle_beta   90.00
_cell.angle_gamma   90.00
#
_symmetry.space_group_name_H-M   'P 1'
#
loop_
_entity.id
_entity.type
_entity.pdbx_description
1 polymer ?
#
loop_
_entity_poly.entity_id
_entity_poly.type
_entity_poly.pdbx_seq_one_letter_code
_entity_poly.pdbx_strand_id
1 'polypeptide(L)'
;MAKYTEADIDLALQAVANGTSARQASKHWGVPRATLYDRMHGHECRKDAFSPLQRLSQTQENQLTEWILIQDALGLPPTHSQIKQFAQHMLAVKGDHVPLGKHWMQAFLRRNPAVRTQKCHHRDSARVNGAATEVIRPWFNNFFLPEIQAIKPEHRYNMDEAGIMEGLGENGLVVGNAEKRSVQKKAPGSRVWTSFIECVSATGAFLPPLVIFKGKSVQQQWFPDDLSLFSDWQFTATKNGWTSDQTAVEWLEKVFIPRTQPADPSERRLLVLDGHGSHETVEFMYLCYQHKIHLLFLPPHTSHVLQPLDLSVFSPLKHYYRKQVGFLSLLTDSSPVGKQNFLSCYQRARELALTASNIKGGWKATGLWPVSVAKPLLSPLLLENSNKRKKDAKNAPDGFRSPFSMSGWQSDASQIAWSTPRRPQDLKVQVLQFNQLDDDVPTKRLLFRKITKGFDEKDGLLAKAQLQIQALETQLAAVKPKKRKRVDTSPNSRFADIEAVRRAQEEVNAAENVDSDGTEAELSEIGDDCIVVHANGQ
;
A
#
# COMPACT_ATOMS: atom_id res chain seq x y z
N MET A 1 -11.05 -38.48 43.22
CA MET A 1 -9.78 -37.80 42.88
C MET A 1 -8.76 -38.18 43.94
N ALA A 2 -7.53 -38.51 43.55
CA ALA A 2 -6.45 -38.78 44.49
C ALA A 2 -6.23 -37.54 45.38
N LYS A 3 -6.17 -37.73 46.70
CA LYS A 3 -6.07 -36.65 47.71
C LYS A 3 -4.63 -36.15 47.94
N TYR A 4 -3.66 -36.59 47.14
CA TYR A 4 -2.24 -36.31 47.33
C TYR A 4 -1.64 -35.66 46.08
N THR A 5 -0.72 -34.73 46.28
CA THR A 5 0.03 -34.01 45.23
C THR A 5 1.44 -34.59 45.06
N GLU A 6 2.15 -34.23 43.99
CA GLU A 6 3.57 -34.63 43.82
C GLU A 6 4.46 -34.07 44.95
N ALA A 7 4.17 -32.87 45.44
CA ALA A 7 4.89 -32.29 46.58
C ALA A 7 4.71 -33.14 47.86
N ASP A 8 3.52 -33.73 48.07
CA ASP A 8 3.28 -34.64 49.20
C ASP A 8 4.06 -35.96 49.05
N ILE A 9 4.33 -36.39 47.82
CA ILE A 9 5.16 -37.57 47.51
C ILE A 9 6.63 -37.24 47.77
N ASP A 10 7.13 -36.08 47.33
CA ASP A 10 8.51 -35.65 47.57
C ASP A 10 8.81 -35.46 49.06
N LEU A 11 7.88 -34.85 49.80
CA LEU A 11 7.97 -34.71 51.26
C LEU A 11 7.91 -36.07 51.97
N ALA A 12 7.10 -37.00 51.48
CA ALA A 12 7.06 -38.36 52.00
C ALA A 12 8.36 -39.14 51.70
N LEU A 13 8.96 -38.96 50.52
CA LEU A 13 10.26 -39.57 50.16
C LEU A 13 11.39 -38.99 51.01
N GLN A 14 11.42 -37.67 51.24
CA GLN A 14 12.37 -37.02 52.14
C GLN A 14 12.21 -37.52 53.58
N ALA A 15 10.98 -37.69 54.06
CA ALA A 15 10.73 -38.25 55.39
C ALA A 15 11.25 -39.69 55.51
N VAL A 16 11.10 -40.50 54.46
CA VAL A 16 11.63 -41.87 54.42
C VAL A 16 13.16 -41.89 54.38
N ALA A 17 13.78 -40.98 53.63
CA ALA A 17 15.23 -40.80 53.60
C ALA A 17 15.78 -40.35 54.97
N ASN A 18 15.03 -39.53 55.72
CA ASN A 18 15.36 -39.07 57.07
C ASN A 18 15.08 -40.11 58.18
N GLY A 19 14.78 -41.37 57.81
CA GLY A 19 14.67 -42.48 58.75
C GLY A 19 13.26 -42.82 59.24
N THR A 20 12.21 -42.18 58.71
CA THR A 20 10.84 -42.63 59.02
C THR A 20 10.44 -43.84 58.17
N SER A 21 9.67 -44.77 58.73
CA SER A 21 9.22 -45.93 57.95
C SER A 21 8.27 -45.52 56.83
N ALA A 22 8.36 -46.17 55.65
CA ALA A 22 7.47 -45.91 54.51
C ALA A 22 5.97 -46.03 54.86
N ARG A 23 5.62 -46.84 55.88
CA ARG A 23 4.26 -46.96 56.41
C ARG A 23 3.80 -45.71 57.15
N GLN A 24 4.69 -45.11 57.95
CA GLN A 24 4.41 -43.91 58.72
C GLN A 24 4.35 -42.68 57.82
N ALA A 25 5.26 -42.58 56.84
CA ALA A 25 5.24 -41.54 55.81
C ALA A 25 3.97 -41.61 54.95
N SER A 26 3.57 -42.81 54.51
CA SER A 26 2.31 -43.03 53.77
C SER A 26 1.07 -42.56 54.54
N LYS A 27 1.00 -42.82 55.85
CA LYS A 27 -0.12 -42.41 56.70
C LYS A 27 -0.14 -40.90 56.97
N HIS A 28 1.05 -40.30 57.16
CA HIS A 28 1.18 -38.88 57.48
C HIS A 28 0.82 -37.99 56.27
N TRP A 29 1.28 -38.35 55.07
CA TRP A 29 1.11 -37.55 53.85
C TRP A 29 -0.05 -38.04 52.97
N GLY A 30 -0.76 -39.10 53.36
CA GLY A 30 -1.91 -39.62 52.63
C GLY A 30 -1.58 -40.25 51.26
N VAL A 31 -0.30 -40.54 51.00
CA VAL A 31 0.19 -41.15 49.75
C VAL A 31 0.11 -42.68 49.86
N PRO A 32 -0.45 -43.40 48.88
CA PRO A 32 -0.47 -44.86 48.87
C PRO A 32 0.94 -45.48 48.92
N ARG A 33 1.11 -46.52 49.74
CA ARG A 33 2.40 -47.21 49.93
C ARG A 33 2.99 -47.75 48.62
N ALA A 34 2.16 -48.23 47.70
CA ALA A 34 2.60 -48.70 46.39
C ALA A 34 3.28 -47.58 45.59
N THR A 35 2.68 -46.39 45.54
CA THR A 35 3.25 -45.23 44.85
C THR A 35 4.58 -44.77 45.45
N LEU A 36 4.71 -44.78 46.79
CA LEU A 36 6.00 -44.48 47.44
C LEU A 36 7.06 -45.54 47.13
N TYR A 37 6.67 -46.82 47.15
CA TYR A 37 7.57 -47.91 46.80
C TYR A 37 8.07 -47.79 45.36
N ASP A 38 7.17 -47.52 44.41
CA ASP A 38 7.52 -47.34 42.99
C ASP A 38 8.52 -46.18 42.82
N ARG A 39 8.29 -45.04 43.47
CA ARG A 39 9.21 -43.89 43.43
C ARG A 39 10.57 -44.19 44.06
N MET A 40 10.61 -44.94 45.16
CA MET A 40 11.87 -45.37 45.79
C MET A 40 12.71 -46.29 44.90
N HIS A 41 12.07 -47.03 44.00
CA HIS A 41 12.73 -47.92 43.03
C HIS A 41 13.01 -47.23 41.68
N GLY A 42 12.93 -45.90 41.63
CA GLY A 42 13.32 -45.12 40.46
C GLY A 42 12.26 -45.02 39.37
N HIS A 43 11.01 -45.45 39.62
CA HIS A 43 9.92 -45.17 38.69
C HIS A 43 9.55 -43.69 38.75
N GLU A 44 9.47 -43.04 37.59
CA GLU A 44 9.12 -41.63 37.51
C GLU A 44 7.61 -41.39 37.70
N CYS A 45 7.22 -40.13 37.86
CA CYS A 45 5.80 -39.76 37.78
C CYS A 45 5.22 -40.20 36.44
N ARG A 46 3.95 -40.61 36.44
CA ARG A 46 3.20 -40.87 35.20
C ARG A 46 3.20 -39.65 34.25
N LYS A 47 3.36 -38.42 34.74
CA LYS A 47 3.49 -37.25 33.86
C LYS A 47 4.87 -37.20 33.18
N ASP A 48 5.93 -37.46 33.94
CA ASP A 48 7.31 -37.39 33.48
C ASP A 48 7.65 -38.58 32.57
N ALA A 49 7.22 -39.79 32.93
CA ALA A 49 7.37 -40.99 32.13
C ALA A 49 6.68 -40.91 30.75
N PHE A 50 5.59 -40.13 30.64
CA PHE A 50 4.87 -39.92 29.37
C PHE A 50 5.25 -38.61 28.67
N SER A 51 6.13 -37.80 29.27
CA SER A 51 6.65 -36.57 28.67
C SER A 51 7.39 -36.82 27.34
N PRO A 52 8.23 -37.87 27.18
CA PRO A 52 8.90 -38.20 25.91
C PRO A 52 7.95 -38.65 24.80
N LEU A 53 6.75 -39.12 25.15
CA LEU A 53 5.74 -39.60 24.19
C LEU A 53 4.88 -38.45 23.64
N GLN A 54 5.05 -37.23 24.15
CA GLN A 54 4.36 -36.06 23.62
C GLN A 54 5.00 -35.61 22.31
N ARG A 55 4.16 -35.29 21.32
CA ARG A 55 4.63 -34.82 20.01
C ARG A 55 5.28 -33.44 20.07
N LEU A 56 4.81 -32.58 20.98
CA LEU A 56 5.46 -31.31 21.30
C LEU A 56 6.22 -31.45 22.63
N SER A 57 7.43 -30.88 22.69
CA SER A 57 8.18 -30.83 23.94
C SER A 57 7.60 -29.79 24.90
N GLN A 58 7.95 -29.90 26.20
CA GLN A 58 7.51 -28.92 27.20
C GLN A 58 7.92 -27.48 26.85
N THR A 59 9.14 -27.29 26.31
CA THR A 59 9.60 -25.97 25.85
C THR A 59 8.72 -25.42 24.73
N GLN A 60 8.29 -26.27 23.79
CA GLN A 60 7.41 -25.87 22.70
C GLN A 60 5.99 -25.56 23.19
N GLU A 61 5.47 -26.32 24.16
CA GLU A 61 4.18 -26.02 24.79
C GLU A 61 4.24 -24.69 25.56
N ASN A 62 5.37 -24.40 26.23
CA ASN A 62 5.58 -23.12 26.92
C ASN A 62 5.61 -21.95 25.92
N GLN A 63 6.33 -22.10 24.81
CA GLN A 63 6.37 -21.12 23.72
C GLN A 63 4.99 -20.87 23.10
N LEU A 64 4.23 -21.94 22.85
CA LEU A 64 2.87 -21.82 22.35
C LEU A 64 1.95 -21.11 23.36
N THR A 65 2.13 -21.40 24.65
CA THR A 65 1.39 -20.75 25.73
C THR A 65 1.72 -19.26 25.81
N GLU A 66 3.01 -18.90 25.73
CA GLU A 66 3.47 -17.51 25.67
C GLU A 66 2.87 -16.78 24.46
N TRP A 67 2.89 -17.41 23.27
CA TRP A 67 2.25 -16.86 22.09
C TRP A 67 0.75 -16.62 22.29
N ILE A 68 0.01 -17.57 22.87
CA ILE A 68 -1.43 -17.41 23.15
C ILE A 68 -1.67 -16.21 24.07
N LEU A 69 -0.88 -16.07 25.14
CA LEU A 69 -1.01 -14.97 26.09
C LEU A 69 -0.71 -13.62 25.45
N ILE A 70 0.32 -13.55 24.58
CA ILE A 70 0.64 -12.34 23.82
C ILE A 70 -0.50 -11.99 22.85
N GLN A 71 -1.06 -12.96 22.13
CA GLN A 71 -2.18 -12.71 21.22
C GLN A 71 -3.46 -12.27 21.96
N ASP A 72 -3.75 -12.87 23.11
CA ASP A 72 -4.85 -12.46 24.00
C ASP A 72 -4.65 -11.02 24.49
N ALA A 73 -3.43 -10.67 24.92
CA ALA A 73 -3.07 -9.33 25.34
C ALA A 73 -3.15 -8.30 24.19
N LEU A 74 -2.92 -8.73 22.94
CA LEU A 74 -3.05 -7.89 21.75
C LEU A 74 -4.51 -7.74 21.27
N GLY A 75 -5.47 -8.41 21.93
CA GLY A 75 -6.90 -8.32 21.64
C GLY A 75 -7.40 -9.30 20.59
N LEU A 76 -6.58 -10.26 20.16
CA LEU A 76 -6.96 -11.33 19.24
C LEU A 76 -6.71 -12.72 19.87
N PRO A 77 -7.54 -13.14 20.84
CA PRO A 77 -7.41 -14.45 21.42
C PRO A 77 -7.58 -15.54 20.34
N PRO A 78 -6.58 -16.44 20.16
CA PRO A 78 -6.64 -17.44 19.12
C PRO A 78 -7.71 -18.50 19.43
N THR A 79 -8.45 -18.91 18.40
CA THR A 79 -9.46 -19.96 18.51
C THR A 79 -8.82 -21.34 18.74
N HIS A 80 -9.61 -22.31 19.24
CA HIS A 80 -9.16 -23.70 19.37
C HIS A 80 -8.63 -24.29 18.04
N SER A 81 -9.24 -23.90 16.91
CA SER A 81 -8.78 -24.32 15.59
C SER A 81 -7.43 -23.71 15.23
N GLN A 82 -7.27 -22.40 15.46
CA GLN A 82 -6.02 -21.71 15.17
C GLN A 82 -4.86 -22.25 16.03
N ILE A 83 -5.08 -22.49 17.32
CA ILE A 83 -4.07 -23.09 18.21
C ILE A 83 -3.66 -24.48 17.72
N LYS A 84 -4.64 -25.31 17.31
CA LYS A 84 -4.37 -26.65 16.77
C LYS A 84 -3.57 -26.58 15.47
N GLN A 85 -3.95 -25.70 14.55
CA GLN A 85 -3.23 -25.49 13.29
C GLN A 85 -1.81 -24.99 13.54
N PHE A 86 -1.63 -24.03 14.46
CA PHE A 86 -0.31 -23.52 14.84
C PHE A 86 0.58 -24.64 15.41
N ALA A 87 0.04 -25.47 16.30
CA ALA A 87 0.75 -26.63 16.82
C ALA A 87 1.11 -27.65 15.71
N GLN A 88 0.25 -27.84 14.70
CA GLN A 88 0.55 -28.66 13.53
C GLN A 88 1.65 -28.05 12.66
N HIS A 89 1.68 -26.72 12.48
CA HIS A 89 2.77 -26.04 11.78
C HIS A 89 4.11 -26.23 12.49
N MET A 90 4.15 -26.12 13.82
CA MET A 90 5.37 -26.39 14.61
C MET A 90 5.87 -27.84 14.44
N LEU A 91 4.97 -28.80 14.26
CA LEU A 91 5.30 -30.21 14.04
C LEU A 91 5.74 -30.47 12.59
N ALA A 92 5.09 -29.84 11.61
CA ALA A 92 5.43 -29.95 10.21
C ALA A 92 6.87 -29.47 9.93
N VAL A 93 7.33 -28.41 10.62
CA VAL A 93 8.74 -27.97 10.55
C VAL A 93 9.73 -29.05 11.00
N LYS A 94 9.31 -29.96 11.89
CA LYS A 94 10.10 -31.12 12.34
C LYS A 94 9.94 -32.36 11.44
N GLY A 95 9.21 -32.26 10.32
CA GLY A 95 8.90 -33.37 9.44
C GLY A 95 7.74 -34.26 9.91
N ASP A 96 7.01 -33.86 10.96
CA ASP A 96 5.83 -34.57 11.44
C ASP A 96 4.55 -33.94 10.87
N HIS A 97 4.00 -34.57 9.83
CA HIS A 97 2.81 -34.11 9.13
C HIS A 97 1.51 -34.77 9.63
N VAL A 98 1.57 -35.60 10.68
CA VAL A 98 0.39 -36.33 11.17
C VAL A 98 -0.58 -35.34 11.84
N PRO A 99 -1.89 -35.37 11.57
CA PRO A 99 -2.81 -34.45 12.22
C PRO A 99 -2.88 -34.67 13.74
N LEU A 100 -3.08 -33.59 14.49
CA LEU A 100 -3.27 -33.69 15.95
C LEU A 100 -4.64 -34.32 16.27
N GLY A 101 -4.66 -35.21 17.27
CA GLY A 101 -5.86 -35.93 17.68
C GLY A 101 -6.99 -35.02 18.21
N LYS A 102 -8.22 -35.52 18.22
CA LYS A 102 -9.43 -34.78 18.64
C LYS A 102 -9.35 -34.22 20.06
N HIS A 103 -8.70 -34.95 20.98
CA HIS A 103 -8.58 -34.59 22.39
C HIS A 103 -7.33 -33.79 22.74
N TRP A 104 -6.48 -33.47 21.74
CA TRP A 104 -5.21 -32.80 21.98
C TRP A 104 -5.41 -31.44 22.68
N MET A 105 -6.38 -30.64 22.24
CA MET A 105 -6.65 -29.33 22.84
C MET A 105 -7.07 -29.42 24.31
N GLN A 106 -7.90 -30.41 24.66
CA GLN A 106 -8.30 -30.65 26.06
C GLN A 106 -7.11 -31.06 26.93
N ALA A 107 -6.17 -31.84 26.37
CA ALA A 107 -4.97 -32.26 27.06
C ALA A 107 -3.96 -31.10 27.22
N PHE A 108 -3.80 -30.27 26.19
CA PHE A 108 -2.98 -29.05 26.20
C PHE A 108 -3.43 -28.07 27.29
N LEU A 109 -4.74 -27.76 27.37
CA LEU A 109 -5.28 -26.88 28.41
C LEU A 109 -5.13 -27.46 29.82
N ARG A 110 -5.14 -28.80 29.96
CA ARG A 110 -4.91 -29.46 31.25
C ARG A 110 -3.44 -29.36 31.70
N ARG A 111 -2.51 -29.36 30.75
CA ARG A 111 -1.07 -29.23 31.02
C ARG A 111 -0.64 -27.77 31.26
N ASN A 112 -1.31 -26.82 30.60
CA ASN A 112 -0.96 -25.41 30.65
C ASN A 112 -2.07 -24.60 31.34
N PRO A 113 -2.09 -24.54 32.69
CA PRO A 113 -3.17 -23.89 33.44
C PRO A 113 -3.22 -22.36 33.28
N ALA A 114 -2.17 -21.75 32.72
CA ALA A 114 -2.13 -20.33 32.39
C ALA A 114 -3.14 -19.93 31.29
N VAL A 115 -3.57 -20.88 30.46
CA VAL A 115 -4.53 -20.66 29.37
C VAL A 115 -5.80 -21.48 29.62
N ARG A 116 -6.96 -20.86 29.42
CA ARG A 116 -8.27 -21.52 29.58
C ARG A 116 -9.21 -21.19 28.44
N THR A 117 -10.16 -22.07 28.16
CA THR A 117 -11.25 -21.77 27.23
C THR A 117 -12.15 -20.67 27.82
N GLN A 118 -12.33 -19.59 27.06
CA GLN A 118 -13.21 -18.48 27.41
C GLN A 118 -14.32 -18.35 26.36
N LYS A 119 -15.51 -17.92 26.78
CA LYS A 119 -16.61 -17.61 25.84
C LYS A 119 -16.35 -16.24 25.22
N CYS A 120 -16.20 -16.20 23.89
CA CYS A 120 -16.15 -14.94 23.16
C CYS A 120 -17.58 -14.40 22.99
N HIS A 121 -17.80 -13.16 23.42
CA HIS A 121 -19.04 -12.44 23.15
C HIS A 121 -18.83 -11.57 21.91
N HIS A 122 -19.41 -11.99 20.78
CA HIS A 122 -19.50 -11.11 19.62
C HIS A 122 -20.40 -9.93 19.96
N ARG A 123 -19.84 -8.72 19.90
CA ARG A 123 -20.61 -7.48 19.90
C ARG A 123 -20.74 -7.04 18.45
N ASP A 124 -21.96 -6.76 18.00
CA ASP A 124 -22.19 -6.20 16.67
C ASP A 124 -21.33 -4.95 16.47
N SER A 125 -20.49 -4.96 15.43
CA SER A 125 -19.68 -3.81 15.03
C SER A 125 -20.53 -2.57 14.74
N ALA A 126 -21.79 -2.75 14.35
CA ALA A 126 -22.76 -1.68 14.14
C ALA A 126 -23.29 -1.04 15.45
N ARG A 127 -23.15 -1.70 16.61
CA ARG A 127 -23.63 -1.19 17.92
C ARG A 127 -22.51 -0.57 18.77
N VAL A 128 -21.25 -0.77 18.40
CA VAL A 128 -20.11 -0.08 18.98
C VAL A 128 -19.65 0.93 17.95
N ASN A 129 -19.92 2.22 18.16
CA ASN A 129 -19.26 3.26 17.38
C ASN A 129 -17.75 3.05 17.53
N GLY A 130 -17.08 2.44 16.56
CA GLY A 130 -15.70 1.93 16.69
C GLY A 130 -14.67 3.00 17.05
N ALA A 131 -14.97 4.25 16.73
CA ALA A 131 -14.22 5.44 17.12
C ALA A 131 -14.72 6.10 18.42
N ALA A 132 -15.27 5.31 19.36
CA ALA A 132 -15.60 5.78 20.71
C ALA A 132 -14.35 5.75 21.61
N THR A 133 -14.27 6.70 22.53
CA THR A 133 -13.20 6.79 23.54
C THR A 133 -13.03 5.49 24.32
N GLU A 134 -14.14 4.77 24.55
CA GLU A 134 -14.20 3.49 25.28
C GLU A 134 -13.58 2.31 24.54
N VAL A 135 -13.35 2.40 23.23
CA VAL A 135 -12.66 1.36 22.44
C VAL A 135 -11.19 1.71 22.26
N ILE A 136 -10.91 2.97 21.94
CA ILE A 136 -9.56 3.45 21.67
C ILE A 136 -8.71 3.41 22.94
N ARG A 137 -9.23 3.86 24.09
CA ARG A 137 -8.45 3.95 25.33
C ARG A 137 -7.99 2.57 25.82
N PRO A 138 -8.84 1.53 25.94
CA PRO A 138 -8.37 0.20 26.29
C PRO A 138 -7.41 -0.41 25.27
N TRP A 139 -7.63 -0.17 23.97
CA TRP A 139 -6.73 -0.69 22.93
C TRP A 139 -5.32 -0.11 23.03
N PHE A 140 -5.17 1.17 23.41
CA PHE A 140 -3.85 1.75 23.67
C PHE A 140 -3.08 1.07 24.82
N ASN A 141 -3.76 0.32 25.70
CA ASN A 141 -3.07 -0.46 26.73
C ASN A 141 -2.10 -1.50 26.15
N ASN A 142 -2.35 -1.96 24.92
CA ASN A 142 -1.50 -2.92 24.22
C ASN A 142 -0.10 -2.33 23.92
N PHE A 143 0.01 -1.00 23.77
CA PHE A 143 1.30 -0.33 23.62
C PHE A 143 2.09 -0.25 24.93
N PHE A 144 1.44 -0.41 26.09
CA PHE A 144 2.07 -0.39 27.39
C PHE A 144 2.53 -1.77 27.88
N LEU A 145 2.31 -2.83 27.09
CA LEU A 145 2.89 -4.15 27.34
C LEU A 145 4.43 -4.07 27.28
N PRO A 146 5.17 -4.65 28.25
CA PRO A 146 6.63 -4.59 28.29
C PRO A 146 7.30 -5.05 26.99
N GLU A 147 6.74 -6.09 26.36
CA GLU A 147 7.22 -6.66 25.11
C GLU A 147 7.10 -5.67 23.95
N ILE A 148 6.03 -4.89 23.92
CA ILE A 148 5.79 -3.88 22.88
C ILE A 148 6.56 -2.60 23.18
N GLN A 149 6.70 -2.20 24.44
CA GLN A 149 7.49 -1.03 24.83
C GLN A 149 8.98 -1.20 24.51
N ALA A 150 9.50 -2.41 24.67
CA ALA A 150 10.90 -2.73 24.36
C ALA A 150 11.25 -2.58 22.86
N ILE A 151 10.25 -2.58 21.97
CA ILE A 151 10.48 -2.45 20.52
C ILE A 151 10.90 -1.03 20.17
N LYS A 152 12.09 -0.91 19.58
CA LYS A 152 12.64 0.36 19.10
C LYS A 152 11.75 1.00 18.02
N PRO A 153 11.74 2.34 17.90
CA PRO A 153 10.95 3.03 16.86
C PRO A 153 11.25 2.58 15.43
N GLU A 154 12.51 2.27 15.13
CA GLU A 154 12.94 1.80 13.81
C GLU A 154 12.33 0.45 13.43
N HIS A 155 11.87 -0.32 14.41
CA HIS A 155 11.23 -1.62 14.24
C HIS A 155 9.71 -1.58 14.40
N ARG A 156 9.11 -0.38 14.38
CA ARG A 156 7.65 -0.18 14.35
C ARG A 156 7.22 0.20 12.95
N TYR A 157 6.35 -0.62 12.37
CA TYR A 157 5.85 -0.47 11.02
C TYR A 157 4.34 -0.40 11.00
N ASN A 158 3.81 0.36 10.05
CA ASN A 158 2.39 0.41 9.73
C ASN A 158 2.23 0.05 8.26
N MET A 159 1.32 -0.87 7.98
CA MET A 159 0.98 -1.32 6.64
C MET A 159 -0.52 -1.14 6.41
N ASP A 160 -0.87 -0.73 5.19
CA ASP A 160 -2.24 -0.56 4.75
C ASP A 160 -2.36 -0.75 3.23
N GLU A 161 -3.55 -1.14 2.77
CA GLU A 161 -3.90 -1.31 1.35
C GLU A 161 -4.79 -0.16 0.88
N ALA A 162 -4.45 0.44 -0.26
CA ALA A 162 -5.30 1.43 -0.89
C ALA A 162 -5.47 1.17 -2.38
N GLY A 163 -6.64 1.54 -2.89
CA GLY A 163 -6.97 1.53 -4.30
C GLY A 163 -6.95 2.91 -4.92
N ILE A 164 -6.46 2.99 -6.17
CA ILE A 164 -6.62 4.15 -7.04
C ILE A 164 -7.29 3.70 -8.34
N MET A 165 -8.28 4.46 -8.78
CA MET A 165 -8.90 4.25 -10.07
C MET A 165 -8.03 4.85 -11.18
N GLU A 166 -7.70 4.04 -12.18
CA GLU A 166 -6.96 4.46 -13.37
C GLU A 166 -7.77 5.52 -14.13
N GLY A 167 -7.15 6.62 -14.54
CA GLY A 167 -7.77 7.65 -15.39
C GLY A 167 -8.68 8.69 -14.72
N LEU A 168 -8.92 8.62 -13.40
CA LEU A 168 -9.65 9.69 -12.70
C LEU A 168 -8.70 10.85 -12.36
N GLY A 169 -8.72 11.92 -13.17
CA GLY A 169 -8.02 13.18 -12.89
C GLY A 169 -8.68 13.99 -11.77
N GLU A 170 -8.13 15.18 -11.48
CA GLU A 170 -8.74 16.11 -10.51
C GLU A 170 -10.06 16.69 -11.02
N ASN A 171 -11.08 16.67 -10.13
CA ASN A 171 -12.27 17.51 -10.26
C ASN A 171 -11.92 18.92 -9.73
N GLY A 172 -11.12 19.66 -10.50
CA GLY A 172 -10.78 21.05 -10.21
C GLY A 172 -11.82 22.03 -10.75
N LEU A 173 -11.75 23.29 -10.29
CA LEU A 173 -12.43 24.38 -10.97
C LEU A 173 -11.88 24.47 -12.39
N VAL A 174 -12.77 24.33 -13.38
CA VAL A 174 -12.43 24.43 -14.80
C VAL A 174 -12.88 25.78 -15.33
N VAL A 175 -12.07 26.39 -16.18
CA VAL A 175 -12.45 27.60 -16.90
C VAL A 175 -13.33 27.19 -18.07
N GLY A 176 -14.59 27.62 -18.02
CA GLY A 176 -15.63 27.30 -18.99
C GLY A 176 -16.13 28.53 -19.74
N ASN A 177 -17.04 28.30 -20.68
CA ASN A 177 -17.82 29.40 -21.24
C ASN A 177 -18.59 30.10 -20.10
N ALA A 178 -18.42 31.42 -19.98
CA ALA A 178 -19.03 32.25 -18.94
C ALA A 178 -20.57 32.19 -18.94
N GLU A 179 -21.19 31.87 -20.08
CA GLU A 179 -22.65 31.74 -20.22
C GLU A 179 -23.19 30.40 -19.71
N LYS A 180 -22.32 29.41 -19.47
CA LYS A 180 -22.72 28.08 -18.99
C LYS A 180 -22.53 27.98 -17.49
N ARG A 181 -23.60 27.59 -16.78
CA ARG A 181 -23.59 27.38 -15.31
C ARG A 181 -22.66 26.24 -14.85
N SER A 182 -22.38 25.27 -15.73
CA SER A 182 -21.47 24.16 -15.45
C SER A 182 -20.88 23.59 -16.75
N VAL A 183 -19.64 23.11 -16.68
CA VAL A 183 -18.99 22.40 -17.79
C VAL A 183 -18.92 20.91 -17.45
N GLN A 184 -19.31 20.07 -18.40
CA GLN A 184 -19.11 18.62 -18.30
C GLN A 184 -17.76 18.24 -18.91
N LYS A 185 -16.88 17.62 -18.12
CA LYS A 185 -15.62 17.04 -18.60
C LYS A 185 -15.87 15.58 -18.96
N LYS A 186 -15.50 15.15 -20.18
CA LYS A 186 -15.45 13.72 -20.51
C LYS A 186 -14.39 13.07 -19.61
N ALA A 187 -14.80 12.11 -18.80
CA ALA A 187 -13.89 11.25 -18.06
C ALA A 187 -13.54 10.04 -18.92
N PRO A 188 -12.29 9.56 -18.93
CA PRO A 188 -11.93 8.30 -19.56
C PRO A 188 -12.84 7.19 -19.02
N GLY A 189 -13.40 6.35 -19.91
CA GLY A 189 -14.38 5.32 -19.54
C GLY A 189 -13.81 4.15 -18.74
N SER A 190 -12.49 4.06 -18.57
CA SER A 190 -11.85 3.00 -17.79
C SER A 190 -12.09 3.22 -16.30
N ARG A 191 -12.84 2.31 -15.67
CA ARG A 191 -13.08 2.26 -14.21
C ARG A 191 -12.22 1.17 -13.54
N VAL A 192 -11.04 0.90 -14.09
CA VAL A 192 -10.16 -0.14 -13.56
C VAL A 192 -9.49 0.38 -12.29
N TRP A 193 -9.61 -0.39 -11.21
CA TRP A 193 -8.92 -0.13 -9.96
C TRP A 193 -7.60 -0.89 -9.95
N THR A 194 -6.54 -0.19 -9.55
CA THR A 194 -5.27 -0.80 -9.20
C THR A 194 -5.02 -0.51 -7.72
N SER A 195 -4.77 -1.58 -6.97
CA SER A 195 -4.53 -1.52 -5.53
C SER A 195 -3.05 -1.63 -5.26
N PHE A 196 -2.63 -1.11 -4.13
CA PHE A 196 -1.24 -1.16 -3.69
C PHE A 196 -1.17 -1.31 -2.17
N ILE A 197 -0.14 -2.01 -1.72
CA ILE A 197 0.21 -2.12 -0.32
C ILE A 197 1.42 -1.24 -0.06
N GLU A 198 1.29 -0.31 0.89
CA GLU A 198 2.38 0.53 1.37
C GLU A 198 2.71 0.18 2.82
N CYS A 199 3.98 0.31 3.18
CA CYS A 199 4.44 0.06 4.54
C CYS A 199 5.48 1.10 4.96
N VAL A 200 5.26 1.71 6.12
CA VAL A 200 6.04 2.83 6.63
C VAL A 200 6.52 2.58 8.06
N SER A 201 7.74 3.00 8.38
CA SER A 201 8.28 2.92 9.74
C SER A 201 7.92 4.15 10.57
N ALA A 202 7.94 4.03 11.89
CA ALA A 202 7.74 5.15 12.80
C ALA A 202 8.88 6.20 12.72
N THR A 203 10.04 5.81 12.18
CA THR A 203 11.17 6.72 11.92
C THR A 203 11.06 7.49 10.61
N GLY A 204 10.02 7.25 9.80
CA GLY A 204 9.80 7.96 8.55
C GLY A 204 10.37 7.29 7.30
N ALA A 205 10.84 6.05 7.41
CA ALA A 205 11.23 5.24 6.25
C ALA A 205 10.01 4.55 5.64
N PHE A 206 10.13 4.10 4.40
CA PHE A 206 9.07 3.34 3.71
C PHE A 206 9.67 2.19 2.91
N LEU A 207 8.92 1.10 2.79
CA LEU A 207 9.30 -0.07 2.01
C LEU A 207 8.80 0.07 0.57
N PRO A 208 9.43 -0.58 -0.43
CA PRO A 208 8.87 -0.69 -1.78
C PRO A 208 7.47 -1.30 -1.78
N PRO A 209 6.57 -0.86 -2.67
CA PRO A 209 5.17 -1.27 -2.63
C PRO A 209 4.97 -2.61 -3.32
N LEU A 210 3.88 -3.29 -2.97
CA LEU A 210 3.29 -4.33 -3.80
C LEU A 210 2.16 -3.72 -4.61
N VAL A 211 2.23 -3.79 -5.93
CA VAL A 211 1.15 -3.32 -6.82
C VAL A 211 0.31 -4.50 -7.27
N ILE A 212 -1.01 -4.40 -7.08
CA ILE A 212 -1.99 -5.44 -7.38
C ILE A 212 -2.86 -4.96 -8.54
N PHE A 213 -2.61 -5.52 -9.71
CA PHE A 213 -3.42 -5.26 -10.89
C PHE A 213 -4.66 -6.15 -10.93
N LYS A 214 -5.78 -5.58 -11.38
CA LYS A 214 -6.92 -6.40 -11.79
C LYS A 214 -6.58 -7.19 -13.05
N GLY A 215 -6.54 -8.52 -12.96
CA GLY A 215 -6.19 -9.41 -14.06
C GLY A 215 -6.00 -10.87 -13.65
N LYS A 216 -5.73 -11.76 -14.62
CA LYS A 216 -5.42 -13.18 -14.35
C LYS A 216 -3.94 -13.41 -14.04
N SER A 217 -3.06 -12.67 -14.71
CA SER A 217 -1.61 -12.76 -14.57
C SER A 217 -1.00 -11.41 -14.93
N VAL A 218 0.20 -11.13 -14.44
CA VAL A 218 0.98 -9.96 -14.83
C VAL A 218 1.34 -10.07 -16.33
N GLN A 219 1.20 -8.97 -17.06
CA GLN A 219 1.47 -8.89 -18.50
C GLN A 219 2.57 -7.87 -18.76
N GLN A 220 3.49 -8.18 -19.67
CA GLN A 220 4.65 -7.34 -19.97
C GLN A 220 4.23 -5.95 -20.49
N GLN A 221 3.18 -5.89 -21.32
CA GLN A 221 2.67 -4.63 -21.88
C GLN A 221 2.13 -3.62 -20.84
N TRP A 222 2.02 -4.00 -19.56
CA TRP A 222 1.59 -3.09 -18.50
C TRP A 222 2.71 -2.19 -17.98
N PHE A 223 3.95 -2.50 -18.35
CA PHE A 223 5.13 -1.78 -17.89
C PHE A 223 5.72 -0.91 -18.99
N PRO A 224 6.29 0.26 -18.63
CA PRO A 224 7.07 1.06 -19.57
C PRO A 224 8.36 0.34 -20.00
N ASP A 225 8.99 0.85 -21.05
CA ASP A 225 10.24 0.25 -21.56
C ASP A 225 11.43 0.54 -20.61
N ASP A 226 11.42 1.69 -19.92
CA ASP A 226 12.36 1.96 -18.82
C ASP A 226 11.82 1.44 -17.48
N LEU A 227 12.49 0.44 -16.93
CA LEU A 227 12.13 -0.22 -15.68
C LEU A 227 12.98 0.22 -14.47
N SER A 228 13.95 1.12 -14.67
CA SER A 228 14.95 1.48 -13.65
C SER A 228 14.34 1.99 -12.34
N LEU A 229 13.22 2.71 -12.43
CA LEU A 229 12.50 3.28 -11.28
C LEU A 229 11.72 2.25 -10.45
N PHE A 230 11.59 1.02 -10.93
CA PHE A 230 10.76 -0.04 -10.34
C PHE A 230 11.58 -1.25 -9.86
N SER A 231 12.90 -1.11 -9.75
CA SER A 231 13.82 -2.22 -9.49
C SER A 231 13.45 -3.08 -8.29
N ASP A 232 12.96 -2.42 -7.23
CA ASP A 232 12.70 -3.04 -5.93
C ASP A 232 11.23 -3.39 -5.68
N TRP A 233 10.36 -3.17 -6.68
CA TRP A 233 8.92 -3.31 -6.59
C TRP A 233 8.48 -4.75 -6.85
N GLN A 234 7.33 -5.11 -6.27
CA GLN A 234 6.69 -6.39 -6.51
C GLN A 234 5.35 -6.16 -7.19
N PHE A 235 5.01 -7.03 -8.13
CA PHE A 235 3.77 -6.92 -8.91
C PHE A 235 2.99 -8.22 -8.85
N THR A 236 1.67 -8.13 -8.70
CA THR A 236 0.80 -9.29 -8.78
C THR A 236 -0.49 -8.94 -9.52
N ALA A 237 -1.24 -9.97 -9.90
CA ALA A 237 -2.53 -9.81 -10.55
C ALA A 237 -3.58 -10.70 -9.89
N THR A 238 -4.69 -10.09 -9.47
CA THR A 238 -5.84 -10.80 -8.90
C THR A 238 -7.11 -10.50 -9.69
N LYS A 239 -8.06 -11.45 -9.72
CA LYS A 239 -9.29 -11.31 -10.52
C LYS A 239 -10.10 -10.07 -10.14
N ASN A 240 -10.12 -9.73 -8.86
CA ASN A 240 -10.85 -8.60 -8.30
C ASN A 240 -9.98 -7.34 -8.16
N GLY A 241 -8.65 -7.45 -8.23
CA GLY A 241 -7.72 -6.34 -8.01
C GLY A 241 -7.49 -6.00 -6.53
N TRP A 242 -7.78 -6.93 -5.62
CA TRP A 242 -7.59 -6.78 -4.16
C TRP A 242 -6.69 -7.90 -3.63
N THR A 243 -6.16 -7.70 -2.42
CA THR A 243 -5.38 -8.71 -1.69
C THR A 243 -6.22 -9.96 -1.37
N SER A 244 -5.60 -11.14 -1.50
CA SER A 244 -6.11 -12.38 -0.94
C SER A 244 -5.22 -12.86 0.21
N ASP A 245 -5.70 -13.82 1.00
CA ASP A 245 -4.95 -14.46 2.09
C ASP A 245 -3.54 -14.88 1.66
N GLN A 246 -3.42 -15.52 0.49
CA GLN A 246 -2.12 -15.95 -0.05
C GLN A 246 -1.24 -14.75 -0.45
N THR A 247 -1.84 -13.69 -0.99
CA THR A 247 -1.11 -12.46 -1.34
C THR A 247 -0.56 -11.76 -0.09
N ALA A 248 -1.29 -11.79 1.03
CA ALA A 248 -0.83 -11.23 2.28
C ALA A 248 0.36 -12.00 2.88
N VAL A 249 0.31 -13.34 2.87
CA VAL A 249 1.44 -14.19 3.31
C VAL A 249 2.67 -13.96 2.43
N GLU A 250 2.50 -13.97 1.11
CA GLU A 250 3.62 -13.76 0.19
C GLU A 250 4.21 -12.35 0.29
N TRP A 251 3.38 -11.32 0.56
CA TRP A 251 3.86 -9.97 0.86
C TRP A 251 4.75 -9.96 2.11
N LEU A 252 4.34 -10.67 3.15
CA LEU A 252 5.11 -10.80 4.38
C LEU A 252 6.48 -11.45 4.11
N GLU A 253 6.50 -12.56 3.36
CA GLU A 253 7.72 -13.32 3.01
C GLU A 253 8.67 -12.56 2.09
N LYS A 254 8.14 -11.92 1.05
CA LYS A 254 8.95 -11.36 -0.05
C LYS A 254 9.29 -9.89 0.14
N VAL A 255 8.43 -9.14 0.82
CA VAL A 255 8.59 -7.67 0.97
C VAL A 255 8.97 -7.31 2.40
N PHE A 256 8.14 -7.67 3.37
CA PHE A 256 8.29 -7.16 4.73
C PHE A 256 9.47 -7.78 5.47
N ILE A 257 9.54 -9.11 5.57
CA ILE A 257 10.57 -9.82 6.35
C ILE A 257 11.98 -9.50 5.87
N PRO A 258 12.30 -9.58 4.55
CA PRO A 258 13.67 -9.36 4.07
C PRO A 258 14.13 -7.92 4.24
N ARG A 259 13.22 -6.94 4.10
CA ARG A 259 13.56 -5.51 4.13
C ARG A 259 13.52 -4.89 5.53
N THR A 260 12.97 -5.59 6.52
CA THR A 260 12.87 -5.09 7.90
C THR A 260 13.72 -5.88 8.89
N GLN A 261 14.52 -6.84 8.43
CA GLN A 261 15.32 -7.67 9.33
C GLN A 261 16.28 -6.81 10.17
N PRO A 262 16.18 -6.85 11.51
CA PRO A 262 17.07 -6.11 12.38
C PRO A 262 18.52 -6.60 12.25
N ALA A 263 19.48 -5.73 12.55
CA ALA A 263 20.89 -6.10 12.60
C ALA A 263 21.17 -7.16 13.69
N ASP A 264 20.48 -7.04 14.84
CA ASP A 264 20.46 -8.07 15.87
C ASP A 264 19.23 -8.98 15.70
N PRO A 265 19.40 -10.27 15.36
CA PRO A 265 18.30 -11.23 15.23
C PRO A 265 17.49 -11.45 16.51
N SER A 266 17.98 -10.99 17.67
CA SER A 266 17.25 -11.02 18.94
C SER A 266 16.09 -10.02 18.99
N GLU A 267 16.19 -8.93 18.22
CA GLU A 267 15.26 -7.81 18.26
C GLU A 267 13.91 -8.16 17.64
N ARG A 268 12.86 -7.58 18.23
CA ARG A 268 11.47 -7.80 17.82
C ARG A 268 10.96 -6.61 17.02
N ARG A 269 10.00 -6.88 16.13
CA ARG A 269 9.34 -5.87 15.30
C ARG A 269 7.87 -5.77 15.66
N LEU A 270 7.29 -4.59 15.47
CA LEU A 270 5.86 -4.36 15.57
C LEU A 270 5.32 -4.02 14.19
N LEU A 271 4.30 -4.75 13.74
CA LEU A 271 3.54 -4.45 12.54
C LEU A 271 2.12 -4.07 12.94
N VAL A 272 1.72 -2.84 12.63
CA VAL A 272 0.39 -2.28 12.86
C VAL A 272 -0.39 -2.30 11.55
N LEU A 273 -1.55 -2.97 11.53
CA LEU A 273 -2.36 -3.16 10.33
C LEU A 273 -3.86 -3.15 10.67
N ASP A 274 -4.72 -3.10 9.66
CA ASP A 274 -6.15 -3.25 9.87
C ASP A 274 -6.56 -4.71 10.15
N GLY A 275 -7.71 -4.90 10.80
CA GLY A 275 -8.29 -6.23 11.08
C GLY A 275 -8.97 -6.85 9.87
N HIS A 276 -8.43 -6.70 8.66
CA HIS A 276 -9.00 -7.35 7.50
C HIS A 276 -8.70 -8.86 7.54
N GLY A 277 -9.69 -9.70 7.21
CA GLY A 277 -9.63 -11.15 7.42
C GLY A 277 -8.44 -11.86 6.72
N SER A 278 -7.89 -11.26 5.66
CA SER A 278 -6.69 -11.77 4.98
C SER A 278 -5.42 -11.74 5.85
N HIS A 279 -5.40 -10.93 6.90
CA HIS A 279 -4.25 -10.78 7.80
C HIS A 279 -4.40 -11.57 9.11
N GLU A 280 -5.53 -12.26 9.31
CA GLU A 280 -5.82 -13.06 10.52
C GLU A 280 -5.61 -14.57 10.30
N THR A 281 -5.00 -14.95 9.17
CA THR A 281 -4.75 -16.36 8.86
C THR A 281 -3.66 -16.93 9.76
N VAL A 282 -3.77 -18.23 10.07
CA VAL A 282 -2.78 -18.92 10.92
C VAL A 282 -1.41 -18.90 10.30
N GLU A 283 -1.32 -19.04 8.97
CA GLU A 283 -0.06 -19.00 8.23
C GLU A 283 0.62 -17.64 8.37
N PHE A 284 -0.12 -16.54 8.21
CA PHE A 284 0.40 -15.19 8.38
C PHE A 284 0.89 -14.94 9.82
N MET A 285 0.10 -15.32 10.82
CA MET A 285 0.47 -15.20 12.23
C MET A 285 1.67 -16.08 12.60
N TYR A 286 1.73 -17.30 12.07
CA TYR A 286 2.83 -18.23 12.31
C TYR A 286 4.14 -17.70 11.72
N LEU A 287 4.10 -17.17 10.50
CA LEU A 287 5.26 -16.58 9.86
C LEU A 287 5.75 -15.35 10.63
N CYS A 288 4.84 -14.48 11.08
CA CYS A 288 5.18 -13.37 11.99
C CYS A 288 5.86 -13.87 13.27
N TYR A 289 5.32 -14.93 13.89
CA TYR A 289 5.90 -15.53 15.08
C TYR A 289 7.33 -16.06 14.84
N GLN A 290 7.56 -16.80 13.75
CA GLN A 290 8.88 -17.31 13.38
C GLN A 290 9.92 -16.19 13.23
N HIS A 291 9.50 -15.03 12.72
CA HIS A 291 10.35 -13.87 12.48
C HIS A 291 10.31 -12.82 13.59
N LYS A 292 9.78 -13.13 14.78
CA LYS A 292 9.70 -12.23 15.95
C LYS A 292 8.98 -10.90 15.65
N ILE A 293 7.92 -10.98 14.85
CA ILE A 293 7.05 -9.86 14.50
C ILE A 293 5.78 -9.96 15.36
N HIS A 294 5.56 -8.93 16.18
CA HIS A 294 4.30 -8.73 16.88
C HIS A 294 3.31 -8.01 15.98
N LEU A 295 2.10 -8.56 15.91
CA LEU A 295 1.00 -7.98 15.14
C LEU A 295 0.12 -7.16 16.08
N LEU A 296 -0.21 -5.94 15.68
CA LEU A 296 -1.18 -5.12 16.39
C LEU A 296 -2.25 -4.65 15.41
N PHE A 297 -3.44 -5.21 15.58
CA PHE A 297 -4.56 -4.91 14.72
C PHE A 297 -5.31 -3.69 15.23
N LEU A 298 -5.65 -2.78 14.32
CA LEU A 298 -6.46 -1.63 14.66
C LEU A 298 -7.89 -2.06 15.01
N PRO A 299 -8.55 -1.38 15.98
CA PRO A 299 -9.93 -1.66 16.27
C PRO A 299 -10.83 -1.43 15.06
N PRO A 300 -11.91 -2.20 14.89
CA PRO A 300 -12.86 -2.01 13.79
C PRO A 300 -13.33 -0.57 13.67
N HIS A 301 -13.46 -0.08 12.43
CA HIS A 301 -13.93 1.27 12.11
C HIS A 301 -13.10 2.43 12.70
N THR A 302 -11.81 2.23 12.99
CA THR A 302 -10.92 3.30 13.50
C THR A 302 -9.92 3.84 12.50
N SER A 303 -9.92 3.40 11.24
CA SER A 303 -8.89 3.77 10.26
C SER A 303 -8.73 5.30 10.10
N HIS A 304 -9.85 6.02 10.05
CA HIS A 304 -9.89 7.48 10.00
C HIS A 304 -9.32 8.22 11.23
N VAL A 305 -8.85 7.51 12.26
CA VAL A 305 -8.24 8.07 13.48
C VAL A 305 -6.90 7.41 13.79
N LEU A 306 -6.78 6.10 13.56
CA LEU A 306 -5.65 5.30 14.01
C LEU A 306 -4.78 4.74 12.89
N GLN A 307 -5.13 4.88 11.60
CA GLN A 307 -4.25 4.50 10.49
C GLN A 307 -3.32 5.65 10.06
N PRO A 308 -1.99 5.57 10.30
CA PRO A 308 -1.03 6.59 9.89
C PRO A 308 -1.04 6.89 8.40
N LEU A 309 -1.13 5.84 7.57
CA LEU A 309 -1.14 5.95 6.11
C LEU A 309 -2.37 6.72 5.61
N ASP A 310 -3.56 6.42 6.13
CA ASP A 310 -4.80 7.14 5.81
C ASP A 310 -4.75 8.62 6.20
N LEU A 311 -4.26 8.92 7.41
CA LEU A 311 -4.30 10.29 7.95
C LEU A 311 -3.35 11.27 7.26
N SER A 312 -2.23 10.79 6.70
CA SER A 312 -1.14 11.68 6.29
C SER A 312 -0.50 11.36 4.94
N VAL A 313 -0.61 10.12 4.45
CA VAL A 313 0.13 9.68 3.24
C VAL A 313 -0.82 9.50 2.06
N PHE A 314 -1.90 8.74 2.23
CA PHE A 314 -2.79 8.37 1.13
C PHE A 314 -3.58 9.54 0.55
N SER A 315 -3.96 10.53 1.35
CA SER A 315 -4.64 11.72 0.83
C SER A 315 -3.72 12.55 -0.09
N PRO A 316 -2.50 12.97 0.35
CA PRO A 316 -1.52 13.60 -0.55
C PRO A 316 -1.12 12.72 -1.75
N LEU A 317 -0.92 11.43 -1.56
CA LEU A 317 -0.58 10.48 -2.63
C LEU A 317 -1.66 10.49 -3.73
N LYS A 318 -2.93 10.36 -3.34
CA LYS A 318 -4.06 10.40 -4.28
C LYS A 318 -4.20 11.79 -4.93
N HIS A 319 -3.90 12.88 -4.22
CA HIS A 319 -3.89 14.22 -4.81
C HIS A 319 -2.78 14.39 -5.86
N TYR A 320 -1.54 14.09 -5.53
CA TYR A 320 -0.42 14.18 -6.48
C TYR A 320 -0.61 13.25 -7.67
N TYR A 321 -1.12 12.04 -7.46
CA TYR A 321 -1.45 11.12 -8.54
C TYR A 321 -2.49 11.75 -9.50
N ARG A 322 -3.61 12.28 -8.98
CA ARG A 322 -4.64 12.92 -9.82
C ARG A 322 -4.12 14.13 -10.58
N LYS A 323 -3.20 14.90 -9.98
CA LYS A 323 -2.51 16.01 -10.65
C LYS A 323 -1.66 15.51 -11.82
N GLN A 324 -0.88 14.44 -11.64
CA GLN A 324 -0.08 13.83 -12.71
C GLN A 324 -0.95 13.29 -13.85
N VAL A 325 -2.02 12.55 -13.51
CA VAL A 325 -2.99 12.03 -14.49
C VAL A 325 -3.69 13.17 -15.23
N GLY A 326 -3.97 14.30 -14.56
CA GLY A 326 -4.56 15.48 -15.19
C GLY A 326 -3.76 15.96 -16.40
N PHE A 327 -2.43 16.01 -16.31
CA PHE A 327 -1.54 16.37 -17.41
C PHE A 327 -1.58 15.35 -18.56
N LEU A 328 -1.59 14.05 -18.25
CA LEU A 328 -1.61 12.98 -19.27
C LEU A 328 -2.98 12.74 -19.91
N SER A 329 -4.08 13.04 -19.20
CA SER A 329 -5.46 12.90 -19.71
C SER A 329 -5.77 13.86 -20.87
N LEU A 330 -4.95 14.89 -21.07
CA LEU A 330 -5.00 15.73 -22.25
C LEU A 330 -4.49 15.02 -23.51
N LEU A 331 -3.88 13.82 -23.38
CA LEU A 331 -3.06 13.21 -24.44
C LEU A 331 -3.49 11.80 -24.90
N THR A 332 -4.29 11.00 -24.16
CA THR A 332 -4.62 9.61 -24.58
C THR A 332 -5.90 8.98 -23.98
N ASP A 333 -6.54 8.06 -24.72
CA ASP A 333 -7.76 7.30 -24.37
C ASP A 333 -7.58 5.75 -24.25
N SER A 334 -6.35 5.20 -24.24
CA SER A 334 -6.11 3.73 -24.35
C SER A 334 -5.74 2.99 -23.05
N SER A 335 -6.27 1.77 -22.87
CA SER A 335 -6.19 0.97 -21.62
C SER A 335 -4.80 0.38 -21.24
N PRO A 336 -3.94 -0.10 -22.14
CA PRO A 336 -2.58 -0.56 -21.78
C PRO A 336 -1.66 0.60 -21.38
N VAL A 337 -1.77 1.70 -22.14
CA VAL A 337 -1.14 3.00 -21.82
C VAL A 337 -1.60 3.49 -20.45
N GLY A 338 -2.85 3.23 -20.06
CA GLY A 338 -3.38 3.54 -18.74
C GLY A 338 -2.60 2.91 -17.57
N LYS A 339 -2.14 1.67 -17.68
CA LYS A 339 -1.36 0.98 -16.64
C LYS A 339 0.10 1.45 -16.60
N GLN A 340 0.71 1.69 -17.76
CA GLN A 340 2.06 2.26 -17.84
C GLN A 340 2.09 3.69 -17.28
N ASN A 341 1.10 4.50 -17.66
CA ASN A 341 0.89 5.85 -17.13
C ASN A 341 0.58 5.82 -15.64
N PHE A 342 -0.20 4.82 -15.18
CA PHE A 342 -0.43 4.60 -13.74
C PHE A 342 0.89 4.44 -13.01
N LEU A 343 1.76 3.50 -13.42
CA LEU A 343 3.02 3.23 -12.73
C LEU A 343 3.91 4.48 -12.68
N SER A 344 4.02 5.21 -13.79
CA SER A 344 4.83 6.41 -13.91
C SER A 344 4.29 7.56 -13.04
N CYS A 345 2.97 7.79 -13.09
CA CYS A 345 2.30 8.80 -12.26
C CYS A 345 2.34 8.43 -10.78
N TYR A 346 2.18 7.15 -10.47
CA TYR A 346 2.17 6.62 -9.12
C TYR A 346 3.56 6.76 -8.49
N GLN A 347 4.64 6.40 -9.18
CA GLN A 347 6.00 6.61 -8.67
C GLN A 347 6.27 8.08 -8.33
N ARG A 348 5.94 9.00 -9.24
CA ARG A 348 6.14 10.43 -9.00
C ARG A 348 5.26 10.97 -7.88
N ALA A 349 4.03 10.48 -7.75
CA ALA A 349 3.16 10.82 -6.63
C ALA A 349 3.70 10.28 -5.30
N ARG A 350 4.29 9.08 -5.34
CA ARG A 350 4.88 8.39 -4.19
C ARG A 350 6.08 9.14 -3.63
N GLU A 351 6.99 9.59 -4.49
CA GLU A 351 8.14 10.43 -4.10
C GLU A 351 7.72 11.73 -3.39
N LEU A 352 6.63 12.35 -3.84
CA LEU A 352 6.10 13.58 -3.26
C LEU A 352 5.29 13.36 -1.97
N ALA A 353 4.60 12.22 -1.86
CA ALA A 353 3.73 11.92 -0.73
C ALA A 353 4.44 11.22 0.44
N LEU A 354 5.31 10.25 0.16
CA LEU A 354 6.00 9.44 1.18
C LEU A 354 7.28 10.14 1.68
N THR A 355 7.13 11.39 2.10
CA THR A 355 8.23 12.10 2.76
C THR A 355 8.33 11.69 4.22
N ALA A 356 9.54 11.70 4.78
CA ALA A 356 9.74 11.40 6.20
C ALA A 356 8.91 12.32 7.11
N SER A 357 8.66 13.56 6.69
CA SER A 357 7.78 14.50 7.40
C SER A 357 6.33 14.04 7.42
N ASN A 358 5.78 13.65 6.26
CA ASN A 358 4.39 13.18 6.17
C ASN A 358 4.21 11.89 6.98
N ILE A 359 5.13 10.93 6.83
CA ILE A 359 5.08 9.65 7.56
C ILE A 359 5.11 9.89 9.07
N LYS A 360 6.10 10.62 9.58
CA LYS A 360 6.19 10.96 11.02
C LYS A 360 4.96 11.75 11.48
N GLY A 361 4.42 12.61 10.62
CA GLY A 361 3.17 13.33 10.84
C GLY A 361 1.99 12.39 11.09
N GLY A 362 1.84 11.36 10.26
CA GLY A 362 0.82 10.31 10.42
C GLY A 362 0.94 9.58 11.75
N TRP A 363 2.13 9.07 12.07
CA TRP A 363 2.40 8.39 13.34
C TRP A 363 2.10 9.25 14.57
N LYS A 364 2.43 10.55 14.49
CA LYS A 364 2.17 11.51 15.56
C LYS A 364 0.69 11.87 15.68
N ALA A 365 -0.02 11.93 14.55
CA ALA A 365 -1.45 12.25 14.52
C ALA A 365 -2.30 11.13 15.12
N THR A 366 -1.97 9.88 14.80
CA THR A 366 -2.63 8.69 15.37
C THR A 366 -2.25 8.46 16.84
N GLY A 367 -1.16 9.06 17.30
CA GLY A 367 -0.62 8.85 18.64
C GLY A 367 0.04 7.48 18.83
N LEU A 368 0.31 6.75 17.74
CA LEU A 368 1.02 5.48 17.80
C LEU A 368 2.53 5.69 18.02
N TRP A 369 3.09 6.79 17.50
CA TRP A 369 4.47 7.17 17.78
C TRP A 369 4.72 8.70 17.69
N PRO A 370 5.26 9.35 18.73
CA PRO A 370 5.41 8.84 20.10
C PRO A 370 4.06 8.41 20.69
N VAL A 371 4.07 7.34 21.49
CA VAL A 371 2.83 6.75 22.04
C VAL A 371 2.10 7.79 22.90
N SER A 372 0.89 8.16 22.50
CA SER A 372 0.10 9.21 23.15
C SER A 372 -1.40 9.00 22.91
N VAL A 373 -2.09 8.46 23.91
CA VAL A 373 -3.55 8.22 23.88
C VAL A 373 -4.36 9.51 23.68
N ALA A 374 -3.87 10.65 24.18
CA ALA A 374 -4.58 11.93 24.09
C ALA A 374 -4.72 12.45 22.64
N LYS A 375 -3.79 12.10 21.74
CA LYS A 375 -3.76 12.61 20.36
C LYS A 375 -4.97 12.14 19.54
N PRO A 376 -5.24 10.83 19.42
CA PRO A 376 -6.43 10.36 18.72
C PRO A 376 -7.70 10.81 19.45
N LEU A 377 -7.71 10.82 20.80
CA LEU A 377 -8.85 11.25 21.62
C LEU A 377 -9.25 12.72 21.48
N LEU A 378 -8.33 13.58 21.06
CA LEU A 378 -8.60 15.00 20.79
C LEU A 378 -8.86 15.28 19.31
N SER A 379 -8.83 14.25 18.45
CA SER A 379 -9.02 14.41 17.02
C SER A 379 -10.44 14.93 16.71
N PRO A 380 -10.57 15.96 15.84
CA PRO A 380 -11.88 16.37 15.33
C PRO A 380 -12.61 15.26 14.55
N LEU A 381 -11.87 14.23 14.12
CA LEU A 381 -12.37 13.09 13.37
C LEU A 381 -13.06 12.05 14.27
N LEU A 382 -12.95 12.18 15.61
CA LEU A 382 -13.76 11.39 16.52
C LEU A 382 -15.21 11.81 16.48
N LEU A 383 -16.09 10.81 16.41
CA LEU A 383 -17.53 10.98 16.24
C LEU A 383 -18.16 11.90 17.29
N GLU A 384 -17.66 11.91 18.53
CA GLU A 384 -18.14 12.82 19.60
C GLU A 384 -17.99 14.32 19.28
N ASN A 385 -16.98 14.73 18.49
CA ASN A 385 -16.74 16.14 18.15
C ASN A 385 -17.50 16.60 16.89
N SER A 386 -17.92 15.67 16.04
CA SER A 386 -18.65 15.96 14.79
C SER A 386 -20.04 16.55 15.03
N ASN A 387 -20.66 16.25 16.18
CA ASN A 387 -21.99 16.76 16.55
C ASN A 387 -21.97 18.12 17.24
N LYS A 388 -20.81 18.61 17.73
CA LYS A 388 -20.70 19.94 18.35
C LYS A 388 -20.40 21.05 17.34
N ARG A 389 -19.79 20.76 16.18
CA ARG A 389 -19.40 21.79 15.20
C ARG A 389 -20.46 22.16 14.16
N LYS A 390 -21.63 21.50 14.14
CA LYS A 390 -22.72 21.82 13.18
C LYS A 390 -23.74 22.85 13.67
N LYS A 391 -23.61 23.40 14.90
CA LYS A 391 -24.56 24.39 15.42
C LYS A 391 -24.12 25.86 15.36
N ASP A 392 -22.85 26.16 15.07
CA ASP A 392 -22.33 27.54 15.14
C ASP A 392 -21.71 28.03 13.83
N ALA A 393 -22.42 27.86 12.70
CA ALA A 393 -22.06 28.49 11.43
C ALA A 393 -23.30 28.93 10.65
N LYS A 394 -24.11 29.79 11.27
CA LYS A 394 -25.05 30.68 10.57
C LYS A 394 -25.01 32.03 11.26
N ASN A 395 -24.33 33.01 10.64
CA ASN A 395 -24.77 34.41 10.50
C ASN A 395 -23.66 35.31 9.89
N ALA A 396 -23.87 35.67 8.62
CA ALA A 396 -23.64 36.97 7.94
C ALA A 396 -22.21 37.61 7.90
N PRO A 397 -21.92 38.61 7.03
CA PRO A 397 -22.79 39.30 6.07
C PRO A 397 -22.25 39.43 4.63
N ASP A 398 -23.15 39.97 3.82
CA ASP A 398 -23.05 40.51 2.47
C ASP A 398 -21.99 41.61 2.30
N GLY A 399 -21.49 41.75 1.07
CA GLY A 399 -20.87 42.99 0.58
C GLY A 399 -19.36 42.94 0.29
N PHE A 400 -18.99 42.75 -0.98
CA PHE A 400 -17.86 43.51 -1.53
C PHE A 400 -18.14 43.96 -2.97
N ARG A 401 -18.15 45.29 -3.11
CA ARG A 401 -18.21 46.05 -4.36
C ARG A 401 -17.02 45.69 -5.24
N SER A 402 -17.27 45.50 -6.54
CA SER A 402 -16.25 45.62 -7.59
C SER A 402 -15.77 47.07 -7.66
N PRO A 403 -14.47 47.36 -7.57
CA PRO A 403 -13.94 48.68 -7.88
C PRO A 403 -12.99 48.57 -9.07
N PHE A 404 -13.50 48.35 -10.29
CA PHE A 404 -12.79 48.78 -11.50
C PHE A 404 -13.79 49.13 -12.61
N SER A 405 -14.25 50.37 -12.54
CA SER A 405 -14.71 51.13 -13.70
C SER A 405 -13.51 51.31 -14.64
N MET A 406 -13.61 50.79 -15.86
CA MET A 406 -12.74 51.23 -16.96
C MET A 406 -13.19 52.64 -17.36
N SER A 407 -12.60 53.64 -16.71
CA SER A 407 -12.65 55.02 -17.16
C SER A 407 -11.78 55.20 -18.41
N GLY A 408 -12.33 55.91 -19.38
CA GLY A 408 -11.86 56.07 -20.74
C GLY A 408 -10.38 56.43 -20.89
N TRP A 409 -9.77 55.76 -21.87
CA TRP A 409 -8.63 56.29 -22.61
C TRP A 409 -9.13 56.58 -24.01
N GLN A 410 -9.45 57.85 -24.25
CA GLN A 410 -9.64 58.36 -25.61
C GLN A 410 -8.34 58.12 -26.37
N SER A 411 -8.44 57.43 -27.50
CA SER A 411 -7.35 57.27 -28.44
C SER A 411 -7.13 58.59 -29.17
N ASP A 412 -6.02 59.27 -28.90
CA ASP A 412 -5.46 60.18 -29.89
C ASP A 412 -5.06 59.34 -31.11
N ALA A 413 -5.77 59.57 -32.22
CA ALA A 413 -5.57 58.82 -33.44
C ALA A 413 -4.23 59.22 -34.06
N SER A 414 -3.32 58.26 -34.22
CA SER A 414 -2.11 58.43 -35.01
C SER A 414 -2.49 58.81 -36.45
N GLN A 415 -1.74 59.72 -37.07
CA GLN A 415 -1.97 60.13 -38.46
C GLN A 415 -1.73 59.00 -39.48
N ILE A 416 -1.14 57.88 -39.07
CA ILE A 416 -0.76 56.75 -39.93
C ILE A 416 -1.43 55.45 -39.46
N ALA A 417 -2.00 54.71 -40.42
CA ALA A 417 -2.63 53.41 -40.18
C ALA A 417 -1.59 52.28 -40.21
N TRP A 418 -1.16 51.82 -39.03
CA TRP A 418 -0.24 50.68 -38.89
C TRP A 418 -0.98 49.33 -38.85
N SER A 419 -0.56 48.39 -39.70
CA SER A 419 -1.05 47.00 -39.72
C SER A 419 -0.23 46.08 -38.80
N THR A 420 -0.79 44.97 -38.32
CA THR A 420 -0.03 43.97 -37.54
C THR A 420 0.87 43.18 -38.50
N PRO A 421 2.21 43.16 -38.31
CA PRO A 421 3.12 42.42 -39.17
C PRO A 421 2.83 40.91 -39.14
N ARG A 422 2.70 40.28 -40.31
CA ARG A 422 2.51 38.81 -40.41
C ARG A 422 3.72 38.11 -41.03
N ARG A 423 4.55 38.88 -41.75
CA ARG A 423 5.79 38.44 -42.40
C ARG A 423 6.95 39.39 -42.03
N PRO A 424 8.21 38.91 -42.07
CA PRO A 424 9.39 39.76 -41.81
C PRO A 424 9.51 40.97 -42.75
N GLN A 425 8.96 40.86 -43.96
CA GLN A 425 8.92 41.94 -44.95
C GLN A 425 8.02 43.10 -44.49
N ASP A 426 6.90 42.80 -43.83
CA ASP A 426 5.98 43.82 -43.28
C ASP A 426 6.69 44.65 -42.20
N LEU A 427 7.49 43.99 -41.36
CA LEU A 427 8.34 44.62 -40.34
C LEU A 427 9.40 45.54 -40.97
N LYS A 428 10.05 45.10 -42.05
CA LYS A 428 11.04 45.92 -42.77
C LYS A 428 10.42 47.19 -43.36
N VAL A 429 9.24 47.07 -43.98
CA VAL A 429 8.50 48.22 -44.53
C VAL A 429 8.09 49.19 -43.42
N GLN A 430 7.64 48.67 -42.28
CA GLN A 430 7.22 49.52 -41.17
C GLN A 430 8.38 50.21 -40.45
N VAL A 431 9.54 49.56 -40.33
CA VAL A 431 10.77 50.17 -39.80
C VAL A 431 11.32 51.25 -40.73
N LEU A 432 11.20 51.08 -42.05
CA LEU A 432 11.56 52.12 -43.02
C LEU A 432 10.65 53.35 -42.92
N GLN A 433 9.34 53.15 -42.73
CA GLN A 433 8.38 54.24 -42.49
C GLN A 433 8.61 54.94 -41.15
N PHE A 434 9.10 54.22 -40.13
CA PHE A 434 9.42 54.78 -38.81
C PHE A 434 10.61 55.75 -38.85
N ASN A 435 11.63 55.46 -39.66
CA ASN A 435 12.81 56.33 -39.81
C ASN A 435 12.53 57.64 -40.58
N GLN A 436 11.32 57.79 -41.15
CA GLN A 436 10.90 58.97 -41.92
C GLN A 436 9.98 59.92 -41.13
N LEU A 437 9.71 59.63 -39.85
CA LEU A 437 8.77 60.39 -39.01
C LEU A 437 9.50 61.17 -37.90
N ASP A 438 9.02 62.39 -37.63
CA ASP A 438 9.44 63.17 -36.45
C ASP A 438 9.04 62.47 -35.13
N ASP A 439 9.63 62.90 -34.01
CA ASP A 439 9.54 62.32 -32.66
C ASP A 439 8.13 62.35 -31.99
N ASP A 440 7.09 61.93 -32.71
CA ASP A 440 5.72 61.83 -32.20
C ASP A 440 5.53 60.55 -31.35
N VAL A 441 5.57 60.73 -30.03
CA VAL A 441 5.52 59.67 -29.00
C VAL A 441 4.28 58.74 -29.10
N PRO A 442 3.06 59.19 -29.46
CA PRO A 442 1.89 58.33 -29.69
C PRO A 442 2.04 57.39 -30.90
N THR A 443 2.59 57.88 -32.01
CA THR A 443 2.77 57.08 -33.24
C THR A 443 3.81 55.97 -33.05
N LYS A 444 4.91 56.26 -32.33
CA LYS A 444 5.90 55.25 -31.94
C LYS A 444 5.30 54.18 -31.02
N ARG A 445 4.53 54.58 -30.01
CA ARG A 445 3.82 53.64 -29.10
C ARG A 445 2.87 52.71 -29.84
N LEU A 446 2.16 53.22 -30.85
CA LEU A 446 1.25 52.39 -31.65
C LEU A 446 1.99 51.35 -32.50
N LEU A 447 3.10 51.71 -33.13
CA LEU A 447 3.93 50.78 -33.91
C LEU A 447 4.46 49.65 -33.02
N PHE A 448 5.10 49.99 -31.89
CA PHE A 448 5.60 48.97 -30.95
C PHE A 448 4.47 48.07 -30.45
N ARG A 449 3.28 48.61 -30.15
CA ARG A 449 2.11 47.80 -29.78
C ARG A 449 1.67 46.84 -30.88
N LYS A 450 1.76 47.24 -32.16
CA LYS A 450 1.43 46.37 -33.31
C LYS A 450 2.46 45.28 -33.52
N ILE A 451 3.74 45.59 -33.32
CA ILE A 451 4.83 44.61 -33.36
C ILE A 451 4.67 43.59 -32.23
N THR A 452 4.46 44.04 -30.98
CA THR A 452 4.19 43.16 -29.83
C THR A 452 2.99 42.25 -30.11
N LYS A 453 1.88 42.80 -30.60
CA LYS A 453 0.71 42.01 -30.99
C LYS A 453 1.03 40.94 -32.06
N GLY A 454 1.88 41.26 -33.02
CA GLY A 454 2.31 40.31 -34.06
C GLY A 454 3.17 39.17 -33.50
N PHE A 455 4.05 39.46 -32.54
CA PHE A 455 4.80 38.45 -31.81
C PHE A 455 3.88 37.59 -30.93
N ASP A 456 2.97 38.19 -30.16
CA ASP A 456 2.00 37.46 -29.34
C ASP A 456 1.15 36.49 -30.18
N GLU A 457 0.72 36.92 -31.38
CA GLU A 457 -0.02 36.07 -32.32
C GLU A 457 0.83 34.88 -32.81
N LYS A 458 2.14 35.08 -33.07
CA LYS A 458 3.06 34.02 -33.49
C LYS A 458 3.40 33.06 -32.36
N ASP A 459 3.65 33.57 -31.15
CA ASP A 459 3.91 32.78 -29.96
C ASP A 459 2.70 31.90 -29.62
N GLY A 460 1.48 32.45 -29.76
CA GLY A 460 0.24 31.69 -29.60
C GLY A 460 0.07 30.57 -30.65
N LEU A 461 0.48 30.79 -31.90
CA LEU A 461 0.48 29.76 -32.94
C LEU A 461 1.56 28.70 -32.69
N LEU A 462 2.74 29.11 -32.26
CA LEU A 462 3.85 28.21 -31.93
C LEU A 462 3.47 27.28 -30.76
N ALA A 463 2.89 27.82 -29.69
CA ALA A 463 2.40 27.04 -28.56
C ALA A 463 1.34 26.01 -28.97
N LYS A 464 0.41 26.39 -29.87
CA LYS A 464 -0.58 25.46 -30.43
C LYS A 464 0.06 24.36 -31.28
N ALA A 465 1.01 24.71 -32.13
CA ALA A 465 1.72 23.74 -32.96
C ALA A 465 2.52 22.75 -32.11
N GLN A 466 3.21 23.23 -31.07
CA GLN A 466 3.94 22.37 -30.12
C GLN A 466 3.02 21.39 -29.38
N LEU A 467 1.87 21.86 -28.89
CA LEU A 467 0.86 20.99 -28.26
C LEU A 467 0.34 19.92 -29.23
N GLN A 468 0.14 20.28 -30.50
CA GLN A 468 -0.34 19.36 -31.52
C GLN A 468 0.71 18.32 -31.91
N ILE A 469 1.98 18.70 -32.01
CA ILE A 469 3.10 17.77 -32.21
C ILE A 469 3.16 16.76 -31.06
N GLN A 470 3.13 17.23 -29.81
CA GLN A 470 3.18 16.36 -28.64
C GLN A 470 1.99 15.38 -28.58
N ALA A 471 0.79 15.84 -28.95
CA ALA A 471 -0.39 14.99 -29.04
C ALA A 471 -0.26 13.91 -30.13
N LEU A 472 0.26 14.27 -31.31
CA LEU A 472 0.47 13.35 -32.43
C LEU A 472 1.56 12.31 -32.12
N GLU A 473 2.67 12.72 -31.50
CA GLU A 473 3.74 11.81 -31.05
C GLU A 473 3.20 10.78 -30.06
N THR A 474 2.35 11.21 -29.13
CA THR A 474 1.73 10.32 -28.13
C THR A 474 0.74 9.35 -28.80
N GLN A 475 -0.02 9.79 -29.80
CA GLN A 475 -0.90 8.93 -30.58
C GLN A 475 -0.13 7.90 -31.40
N LEU A 476 0.98 8.29 -32.04
CA LEU A 476 1.86 7.36 -32.77
C LEU A 476 2.44 6.29 -31.85
N ALA A 477 2.85 6.65 -30.63
CA ALA A 477 3.31 5.69 -29.64
C ALA A 477 2.22 4.70 -29.20
N ALA A 478 0.96 5.15 -29.13
CA ALA A 478 -0.18 4.31 -28.72
C ALA A 478 -0.68 3.35 -29.82
N VAL A 479 -0.41 3.65 -31.10
CA VAL A 479 -0.88 2.87 -32.26
C VAL A 479 0.08 1.71 -32.61
N LYS A 480 1.34 1.72 -32.14
CA LYS A 480 2.25 0.59 -32.35
C LYS A 480 1.71 -0.68 -31.66
N PRO A 481 1.36 -1.75 -32.40
CA PRO A 481 0.82 -2.96 -31.80
C PRO A 481 1.94 -3.73 -31.08
N LYS A 482 2.02 -3.63 -29.74
CA LYS A 482 2.91 -4.49 -28.94
C LYS A 482 2.29 -5.89 -28.77
N LYS A 483 3.05 -6.95 -29.07
CA LYS A 483 2.60 -8.34 -28.86
C LYS A 483 2.40 -8.60 -27.35
N ARG A 484 1.36 -9.37 -26.99
CA ARG A 484 1.03 -9.67 -25.58
C ARG A 484 1.82 -10.87 -25.08
N LYS A 485 2.55 -10.71 -23.98
CA LYS A 485 3.21 -11.83 -23.29
C LYS A 485 2.94 -11.82 -21.78
N ARG A 486 2.61 -13.00 -21.27
CA ARG A 486 2.49 -13.25 -19.83
C ARG A 486 3.89 -13.17 -19.23
N VAL A 487 4.02 -12.46 -18.10
CA VAL A 487 5.26 -12.49 -17.31
C VAL A 487 5.25 -13.78 -16.50
N ASP A 488 6.29 -14.59 -16.69
CA ASP A 488 6.45 -15.83 -15.94
C ASP A 488 6.94 -15.50 -14.52
N THR A 489 6.16 -15.90 -13.54
CA THR A 489 6.55 -15.79 -12.12
C THR A 489 7.35 -17.03 -11.73
N SER A 490 8.27 -16.91 -10.76
CA SER A 490 9.03 -18.08 -10.31
C SER A 490 8.09 -19.20 -9.83
N PRO A 491 8.47 -20.48 -9.91
CA PRO A 491 7.60 -21.60 -9.49
C PRO A 491 7.09 -21.48 -8.05
N ASN A 492 7.81 -20.73 -7.21
CA ASN A 492 7.53 -20.53 -5.78
C ASN A 492 7.03 -19.11 -5.46
N SER A 493 6.62 -18.32 -6.46
CA SER A 493 6.18 -16.93 -6.28
C SER A 493 5.02 -16.62 -7.22
N ARG A 494 3.98 -15.96 -6.70
CA ARG A 494 2.91 -15.33 -7.47
C ARG A 494 3.24 -13.88 -7.79
N PHE A 495 4.28 -13.32 -7.16
CA PHE A 495 4.80 -12.01 -7.50
C PHE A 495 5.74 -12.10 -8.70
N ALA A 496 5.53 -11.16 -9.62
CA ALA A 496 6.46 -10.84 -10.68
C ALA A 496 7.40 -9.75 -10.16
N ASP A 497 8.69 -10.05 -10.21
CA ASP A 497 9.75 -9.06 -10.03
C ASP A 497 10.02 -8.32 -11.35
N ILE A 498 10.80 -7.25 -11.26
CA ILE A 498 11.15 -6.45 -12.43
C ILE A 498 12.00 -7.25 -13.43
N GLU A 499 12.80 -8.21 -12.96
CA GLU A 499 13.68 -9.02 -13.79
C GLU A 499 12.90 -10.00 -14.65
N ALA A 500 11.82 -10.57 -14.14
CA ALA A 500 10.87 -11.35 -14.92
C ALA A 500 10.15 -10.48 -15.97
N VAL A 501 9.77 -9.24 -15.60
CA VAL A 501 9.20 -8.29 -16.56
C VAL A 501 10.20 -7.98 -17.67
N ARG A 502 11.47 -7.69 -17.33
CA ARG A 502 12.54 -7.40 -18.29
C ARG A 502 12.80 -8.55 -19.24
N ARG A 503 12.90 -9.79 -18.73
CA ARG A 503 13.04 -11.00 -19.56
C ARG A 503 11.88 -11.15 -20.54
N ALA A 504 10.65 -10.93 -20.08
CA ALA A 504 9.48 -10.97 -20.96
C ALA A 504 9.51 -9.85 -22.02
N GLN A 505 10.07 -8.67 -21.72
CA GLN A 505 10.25 -7.57 -22.68
C GLN A 505 11.30 -7.94 -23.74
N GLU A 506 12.47 -8.44 -23.32
CA GLU A 506 13.57 -8.86 -24.20
C GLU A 506 13.11 -9.95 -25.18
N GLU A 507 12.34 -10.94 -24.71
CA GLU A 507 11.84 -12.02 -25.57
C GLU A 507 10.78 -11.55 -26.58
N VAL A 508 9.96 -10.55 -26.23
CA VAL A 508 9.01 -9.93 -27.19
C VAL A 508 9.77 -9.14 -28.24
N ASN A 509 10.73 -8.32 -27.82
CA ASN A 509 11.56 -7.53 -28.73
C ASN A 509 12.38 -8.43 -29.69
N ALA A 510 12.92 -9.54 -29.18
CA ALA A 510 13.62 -10.53 -30.00
C ALA A 510 12.69 -11.17 -31.04
N ALA A 511 11.45 -11.51 -30.67
CA ALA A 511 10.46 -12.06 -31.58
C ALA A 511 9.93 -11.04 -32.61
N GLU A 512 10.00 -9.74 -32.31
CA GLU A 512 9.65 -8.68 -33.26
C GLU A 512 10.78 -8.42 -34.29
N ASN A 513 12.04 -8.49 -33.87
CA ASN A 513 13.20 -8.34 -34.76
C ASN A 513 13.36 -9.51 -35.74
N VAL A 514 12.94 -10.73 -35.37
CA VAL A 514 13.00 -11.90 -36.27
C VAL A 514 11.91 -11.85 -37.35
N ASP A 515 10.73 -11.27 -37.05
CA ASP A 515 9.65 -11.12 -38.03
C ASP A 515 9.92 -9.97 -39.03
N SER A 516 10.63 -8.91 -38.62
CA SER A 516 10.98 -7.79 -39.53
C SER A 516 12.01 -8.19 -40.60
N ASP A 517 12.94 -9.09 -40.28
CA ASP A 517 13.94 -9.61 -41.22
C ASP A 517 13.31 -10.49 -42.32
N GLY A 518 12.17 -11.12 -42.02
CA GLY A 518 11.41 -11.91 -42.99
C GLY A 518 10.58 -11.07 -43.98
N THR A 519 10.24 -9.82 -43.61
CA THR A 519 9.40 -8.94 -44.45
C THR A 519 10.21 -8.08 -45.42
N GLU A 520 11.47 -7.78 -45.13
CA GLU A 520 12.35 -7.10 -46.10
C GLU A 520 12.75 -8.02 -47.28
N ALA A 521 12.77 -9.35 -47.08
CA ALA A 521 13.08 -10.32 -48.13
C ALA A 521 11.94 -10.51 -49.16
N GLU A 522 10.67 -10.29 -48.80
CA GLU A 522 9.53 -10.42 -49.73
C GLU A 522 9.23 -9.12 -50.51
N LEU A 523 9.73 -7.97 -50.07
CA LEU A 523 9.54 -6.68 -50.77
C LEU A 523 10.57 -6.43 -51.89
N SER A 524 11.60 -7.27 -52.02
CA SER A 524 12.56 -7.21 -53.13
C SER A 524 12.17 -8.00 -54.38
N GLU A 525 11.07 -8.77 -54.37
CA GLU A 525 10.64 -9.60 -55.52
C GLU A 525 9.43 -9.06 -56.30
N ILE A 526 8.87 -7.90 -55.94
CA ILE A 526 7.74 -7.29 -56.68
C ILE A 526 8.17 -5.91 -57.18
N GLY A 527 9.01 -5.90 -58.22
CA GLY A 527 9.54 -4.65 -58.75
C GLY A 527 10.14 -4.77 -60.15
N ASP A 528 9.56 -5.56 -61.05
CA ASP A 528 9.85 -5.49 -62.49
C ASP A 528 8.66 -6.00 -63.30
N ASP A 529 7.66 -5.12 -63.51
CA ASP A 529 6.74 -5.22 -64.64
C ASP A 529 6.23 -3.81 -64.98
N CYS A 530 7.08 -3.03 -65.65
CA CYS A 530 6.73 -1.72 -66.20
C CYS A 530 6.07 -1.88 -67.59
N ILE A 531 4.79 -1.52 -67.69
CA ILE A 531 4.08 -1.36 -68.96
C ILE A 531 4.59 -0.10 -69.67
N VAL A 532 5.24 -0.28 -70.83
CA VAL A 532 5.65 0.82 -71.73
C VAL A 532 4.47 1.20 -72.63
N VAL A 533 3.95 2.41 -72.48
CA VAL A 533 2.97 3.00 -73.42
C VAL A 533 3.73 3.92 -74.39
N HIS A 534 3.84 3.50 -75.65
CA HIS A 534 4.39 4.27 -76.75
C HIS A 534 3.40 5.37 -77.20
N ALA A 535 3.81 6.64 -77.15
CA ALA A 535 3.11 7.73 -77.83
C ALA A 535 3.87 8.10 -79.11
N ASN A 536 3.30 7.76 -80.27
CA ASN A 536 3.77 8.20 -81.57
C ASN A 536 3.33 9.65 -81.83
N GLY A 537 4.28 10.53 -82.13
CA GLY A 537 4.03 11.85 -82.70
C GLY A 537 4.19 11.82 -84.22
N GLN A 538 3.21 12.40 -84.92
CA GLN A 538 3.39 13.08 -86.21
C GLN A 538 2.94 14.52 -86.03
#